data_AF-A0AAD6YDA1-F1
#
_entry.id   AF-A0AAD6YDA1-F1
#
_cell.length_a   1.000
_cell.length_b   1.000
_cell.length_c   1.000
_cell.angle_alpha   90.00
_cell.angle_beta   90.00
_cell.angle_gamma   90.00
#
_symmetry.space_group_name_H-M   'P 1'
#
loop_
_entity.id
_entity.type
_entity.pdbx_description
1 polymer ?
#
loop_
_entity_poly.entity_id
_entity_poly.type
_entity_poly.pdbx_seq_one_letter_code
_entity_poly.pdbx_strand_id
1 'polypeptide(L)'
;LQFVLGLLRSNPDYYLDEIKAQLLAVYDIEVSLMTIWRTLKYLGLSKKKVSRNASERDEELRRDFMFEIGRFPPEYLVFADESAVNVLTTYRDEAW
;
A
#
# COMPACT_ATOMS: atom_id res chain seq x y z
N LEU A 1 12.07 18.44 -1.24
CA LEU A 1 11.66 17.62 -2.41
C LEU A 1 12.29 16.23 -2.41
N GLN A 2 13.63 16.11 -2.40
CA GLN A 2 14.33 14.81 -2.39
C GLN A 2 13.93 13.91 -1.20
N PHE A 3 13.73 14.49 -0.02
CA PHE A 3 13.28 13.74 1.15
C PHE A 3 11.90 13.10 0.97
N VAL A 4 10.90 13.86 0.51
CA VAL A 4 9.54 13.36 0.26
C VAL A 4 9.55 12.23 -0.77
N LEU A 5 10.37 12.36 -1.82
CA LEU A 5 10.56 11.28 -2.80
C LEU A 5 11.22 10.04 -2.20
N GLY A 6 12.24 10.21 -1.34
CA GLY A 6 12.89 9.10 -0.64
C GLY A 6 11.94 8.37 0.32
N LEU A 7 11.10 9.12 1.02
CA LEU A 7 10.08 8.61 1.93
C LEU A 7 9.08 7.72 1.17
N LEU A 8 8.53 8.23 0.06
CA LEU A 8 7.55 7.52 -0.76
C LEU A 8 8.14 6.35 -1.54
N ARG A 9 9.42 6.40 -1.91
CA ARG A 9 10.12 5.24 -2.51
C ARG A 9 10.32 4.11 -1.50
N SER A 10 10.53 4.44 -0.24
CA SER A 10 10.75 3.45 0.83
C SER A 10 9.43 2.84 1.28
N ASN A 11 8.37 3.65 1.36
CA ASN A 11 7.03 3.19 1.65
C ASN A 11 6.00 4.12 0.96
N PRO A 12 5.27 3.63 -0.06
CA PRO A 12 4.28 4.41 -0.80
C PRO A 12 2.89 4.43 -0.13
N ASP A 13 2.80 4.05 1.15
CA ASP A 13 1.52 3.98 1.89
C ASP A 13 1.32 5.18 2.84
N TYR A 14 2.12 6.25 2.71
CA TYR A 14 2.03 7.42 3.59
C TYR A 14 0.86 8.34 3.22
N TYR A 15 0.16 8.84 4.23
CA TYR A 15 -0.80 9.95 4.06
C TYR A 15 -0.10 11.32 4.07
N LEU A 16 -0.81 12.37 3.61
CA LEU A 16 -0.28 13.73 3.56
C LEU A 16 0.10 14.28 4.95
N ASP A 17 -0.66 13.92 5.97
CA ASP A 17 -0.41 14.28 7.37
C ASP A 17 0.76 13.50 7.97
N GLU A 18 0.94 12.23 7.60
CA GLU A 18 2.12 11.45 7.98
C GLU A 18 3.39 12.03 7.33
N ILE A 19 3.32 12.44 6.05
CA ILE A 19 4.43 13.16 5.39
C ILE A 19 4.72 14.49 6.11
N LYS A 20 3.68 15.23 6.52
CA LYS A 20 3.84 16.44 7.33
C LYS A 20 4.56 16.14 8.65
N ALA A 21 4.13 15.10 9.36
CA ALA A 21 4.73 14.71 10.63
C ALA A 21 6.20 14.30 10.48
N GLN A 22 6.55 13.61 9.39
CA GLN A 22 7.94 13.25 9.09
C GLN A 22 8.80 14.48 8.76
N LEU A 23 8.27 15.45 8.03
CA LEU A 23 8.97 16.70 7.73
C LEU A 23 9.21 17.53 8.99
N LEU A 24 8.25 17.56 9.92
CA LEU A 24 8.40 18.20 11.20
C LEU A 24 9.42 17.46 12.08
N ALA A 25 9.34 16.13 12.16
CA ALA A 25 10.22 15.35 13.04
C ALA A 25 11.68 15.35 12.59
N VAL A 26 11.96 15.32 11.28
CA VAL A 26 13.32 15.19 10.75
C VAL A 26 13.98 16.55 10.49
N TYR A 27 13.20 17.54 10.06
CA TYR A 27 13.74 18.84 9.62
C TYR A 27 13.20 20.03 10.40
N ASP A 28 12.28 19.82 11.36
CA ASP A 28 11.56 20.90 12.07
C ASP A 28 10.82 21.85 11.12
N ILE A 29 10.40 21.34 9.96
CA ILE A 29 9.69 22.12 8.94
C ILE A 29 8.20 21.85 9.08
N GLU A 30 7.47 22.87 9.52
CA GLU A 30 6.01 22.83 9.45
C GLU A 30 5.52 23.27 8.05
N VAL A 31 4.87 22.36 7.35
CA VAL A 31 4.25 22.62 6.04
C VAL A 31 2.76 22.35 6.06
N SER A 32 2.00 23.16 5.32
CA SER A 32 0.57 22.90 5.12
C SER A 32 0.36 21.63 4.27
N LEU A 33 -0.75 20.93 4.51
CA LEU A 33 -1.16 19.78 3.69
C LEU A 33 -1.31 20.16 2.21
N MET A 34 -1.77 21.38 1.92
CA MET A 34 -1.86 21.90 0.55
C MET A 34 -0.48 22.04 -0.12
N THR A 35 0.53 22.46 0.63
CA THR A 35 1.91 22.56 0.11
C THR A 35 2.46 21.19 -0.26
N ILE A 36 2.21 20.18 0.57
CA ILE A 36 2.60 18.79 0.30
C ILE A 36 1.83 18.26 -0.91
N TRP A 37 0.52 18.48 -0.99
CA TRP A 37 -0.30 18.06 -2.13
C TRP A 37 0.18 18.66 -3.47
N ARG A 38 0.43 19.98 -3.51
CA ARG A 38 0.96 20.64 -4.72
C ARG A 38 2.33 20.09 -5.11
N THR A 39 3.15 19.78 -4.12
CA THR A 39 4.46 19.18 -4.31
C THR A 39 4.37 17.79 -4.93
N LEU A 40 3.51 16.91 -4.40
CA LEU A 40 3.30 15.57 -4.96
C LEU A 40 2.75 15.63 -6.39
N LYS A 41 1.80 16.55 -6.64
CA LYS A 41 1.27 16.81 -7.99
C LYS A 41 2.35 17.29 -8.96
N TYR A 42 3.21 18.20 -8.54
CA TYR A 42 4.34 18.66 -9.35
C TYR A 42 5.32 17.54 -9.68
N LEU A 43 5.49 16.57 -8.77
CA LEU A 43 6.33 15.38 -8.95
C LEU A 43 5.66 14.28 -9.81
N GLY A 44 4.43 14.52 -10.31
CA GLY A 44 3.70 13.55 -11.12
C GLY A 44 3.13 12.36 -10.33
N LEU A 45 3.13 12.44 -9.00
CA LEU A 45 2.61 11.38 -8.14
C LEU A 45 1.08 11.50 -8.03
N SER A 46 0.40 10.36 -8.15
CA SER A 46 -1.05 10.22 -7.97
C SER A 46 -1.32 9.30 -6.79
N LYS A 47 -2.44 9.52 -6.09
CA LYS A 47 -2.95 8.58 -5.09
C LYS A 47 -2.92 7.15 -5.62
N LYS A 48 -2.50 6.22 -4.77
CA LYS A 48 -2.53 4.79 -5.03
C LYS A 48 -3.58 4.14 -4.12
N LYS A 49 -4.30 3.16 -4.65
CA LYS A 49 -5.14 2.30 -3.82
C LYS A 49 -4.21 1.40 -2.99
N VAL A 50 -4.34 1.43 -1.66
CA VAL A 50 -3.50 0.60 -0.78
C VAL A 50 -3.91 -0.85 -0.98
N SER A 51 -3.02 -1.68 -1.52
CA SER A 51 -3.19 -3.13 -1.46
C SER A 51 -2.45 -3.63 -0.21
N ARG A 52 -3.16 -3.75 0.90
CA ARG A 52 -2.58 -4.35 2.10
C ARG A 52 -2.38 -5.84 1.83
N ASN A 53 -1.14 -6.28 1.70
CA ASN A 53 -0.84 -7.72 1.68
C ASN A 53 -1.27 -8.31 3.02
N ALA A 54 -1.90 -9.49 2.99
CA ALA A 54 -2.21 -10.22 4.21
C ALA A 54 -0.90 -10.48 4.98
N SER A 55 -0.89 -10.21 6.29
CA SER A 55 0.30 -10.41 7.13
C SER A 55 0.76 -11.87 7.16
N GLU A 56 -0.16 -12.80 6.88
CA GLU A 56 0.05 -14.25 6.79
C GLU A 56 0.66 -14.67 5.43
N ARG A 57 0.89 -13.73 4.52
CA ARG A 57 1.44 -14.02 3.19
C ARG A 57 2.90 -14.46 3.31
N ASP A 58 3.13 -15.73 3.03
CA ASP A 58 4.45 -16.34 2.89
C ASP A 58 4.71 -16.72 1.42
N GLU A 59 5.78 -16.17 0.84
CA GLU A 59 6.12 -16.40 -0.56
C GLU A 59 6.65 -17.82 -0.83
N GLU A 60 7.28 -18.45 0.16
CA GLU A 60 7.77 -19.83 0.05
C GLU A 60 6.60 -20.80 0.02
N LEU A 61 5.66 -20.67 0.95
CA LEU A 61 4.44 -21.50 0.97
C LEU A 61 3.60 -21.32 -0.30
N ARG A 62 3.51 -20.09 -0.83
CA ARG A 62 2.79 -19.83 -2.10
C ARG A 62 3.46 -20.50 -3.28
N ARG A 63 4.79 -20.45 -3.35
CA ARG A 63 5.55 -21.09 -4.43
C ARG A 63 5.37 -22.60 -4.39
N ASP A 64 5.48 -23.19 -3.20
CA ASP A 64 5.34 -24.64 -3.01
C ASP A 64 3.92 -25.10 -3.37
N PHE A 65 2.91 -24.35 -2.92
CA PHE A 65 1.52 -24.60 -3.31
C PHE A 65 1.29 -24.46 -4.82
N MET A 66 1.91 -23.47 -5.49
CA MET A 66 1.79 -23.30 -6.94
C MET A 66 2.40 -24.47 -7.71
N PHE A 67 3.55 -25.00 -7.27
CA PHE A 67 4.13 -26.21 -7.84
C PHE A 67 3.23 -27.42 -7.64
N GLU A 68 2.63 -27.55 -6.46
CA GLU A 68 1.73 -28.66 -6.17
C GLU A 68 0.46 -28.60 -7.01
N ILE A 69 -0.20 -27.45 -7.10
CA ILE A 69 -1.49 -27.32 -7.77
C ILE A 69 -1.37 -27.29 -9.29
N GLY A 70 -0.24 -26.79 -9.82
CA GLY A 70 0.02 -26.68 -11.26
C GLY A 70 0.09 -28.03 -12.01
N ARG A 71 0.15 -29.15 -11.28
CA ARG A 71 0.06 -30.50 -11.87
C ARG A 71 -1.35 -30.85 -12.36
N PHE A 72 -2.38 -30.15 -11.87
CA PHE A 72 -3.76 -30.40 -12.25
C PHE A 72 -4.18 -29.47 -13.40
N PRO A 73 -4.88 -29.99 -14.42
CA PRO A 73 -5.47 -29.13 -15.44
C PRO A 73 -6.49 -28.16 -14.81
N PRO A 74 -6.63 -26.93 -15.33
CA PRO A 74 -7.53 -25.92 -14.75
C PRO A 74 -8.99 -26.38 -14.62
N GLU A 75 -9.44 -27.30 -15.48
CA GLU A 75 -10.82 -27.82 -15.50
C GLU A 75 -11.15 -28.68 -14.27
N TYR A 76 -10.13 -29.12 -13.52
CA TYR A 76 -10.26 -29.94 -12.32
C TYR A 76 -10.25 -29.10 -11.04
N LEU A 77 -9.99 -27.79 -11.14
CA LEU A 77 -9.84 -26.90 -10.01
C LEU A 77 -11.15 -26.15 -9.74
N VAL A 78 -11.70 -26.34 -8.55
CA VAL A 78 -12.87 -25.60 -8.06
C VAL A 78 -12.43 -24.83 -6.82
N PHE A 79 -12.65 -23.51 -6.84
CA PHE A 79 -12.29 -22.62 -5.74
C PHE A 79 -13.54 -22.11 -5.04
N ALA A 80 -13.55 -22.20 -3.71
CA ALA A 80 -14.57 -21.61 -2.86
C ALA A 80 -13.87 -20.75 -1.80
N ASP A 81 -14.37 -19.55 -1.56
CA ASP A 81 -13.84 -18.63 -0.57
C ASP A 81 -14.99 -18.02 0.25
N GLU A 82 -14.74 -17.79 1.53
CA GLU A 82 -15.72 -17.22 2.44
C GLU A 82 -15.61 -15.70 2.43
N SER A 83 -16.61 -15.04 1.83
CA SER A 83 -16.69 -13.58 1.86
C SER A 83 -17.37 -13.08 3.13
N ALA A 84 -16.63 -12.41 4.01
CA ALA A 84 -17.19 -11.70 5.16
C ALA A 84 -17.41 -10.21 4.82
N VAL A 85 -18.62 -9.70 5.06
CA VAL A 85 -18.92 -8.26 4.95
C VAL A 85 -18.84 -7.64 6.33
N ASN A 86 -17.79 -6.87 6.58
CA ASN A 86 -17.63 -6.12 7.83
C ASN A 86 -17.83 -4.61 7.59
N VAL A 87 -18.99 -4.09 8.02
CA VAL A 87 -19.42 -2.70 7.84
C VAL A 87 -18.64 -1.71 8.72
N LEU A 88 -17.82 -2.20 9.65
CA LEU A 88 -17.05 -1.37 10.61
C LEU A 88 -15.56 -1.24 10.24
N THR A 89 -15.12 -1.81 9.13
CA THR A 89 -13.70 -1.74 8.79
C THR A 89 -13.42 -0.43 8.07
N THR A 90 -12.85 0.52 8.79
CA THR A 90 -12.27 1.75 8.22
C THR A 90 -11.01 1.34 7.44
N TYR A 91 -11.19 0.75 6.26
CA TYR A 91 -10.08 0.39 5.41
C TYR A 91 -9.38 1.67 4.95
N ARG A 92 -8.07 1.71 5.14
CA ARG A 92 -7.18 2.67 4.50
C ARG A 92 -7.18 2.35 2.99
N ASP A 93 -8.20 2.79 2.27
CA ASP A 93 -8.40 2.40 0.86
C ASP A 93 -7.44 3.14 -0.08
N GLU A 94 -6.99 4.33 0.30
CA GLU A 94 -6.11 5.19 -0.50
C GLU A 94 -4.91 5.64 0.32
N ALA A 95 -3.72 5.58 -0.28
CA ALA A 95 -2.50 6.22 0.20
C ALA A 95 -1.83 7.03 -0.94
N TRP A 96 -0.78 7.77 -0.64
CA TRP A 96 0.01 8.53 -1.62
C TRP A 96 1.38 7.93 -1.83
#